data_AF-A0A382F848-F1
#
_entry.id   AF-A0A382F848-F1
#
_cell.length_a   1.000
_cell.length_b   1.000
_cell.length_c   1.000
_cell.angle_alpha   90.00
_cell.angle_beta   90.00
_cell.angle_gamma   90.00
#
_symmetry.space_group_name_H-M   'P 1'
#
loop_
_entity.id
_entity.type
_entity.pdbx_description
1 polymer ?
#
loop_
_entity_poly.entity_id
_entity_poly.type
_entity_poly.pdbx_seq_one_letter_code
_entity_poly.pdbx_strand_id
1 'polypeptide(L)' 'MKPKNIPAGLVANIKLRIKPNGRIIKSKLIKSSGNIRFDNSALQAVRRVEAFHFFDSISPRLYEKEFKNIAISFNPL' A
#
# COMPACT_ATOMS: atom_id res chain seq x y z
N MET A 1 -5.45 -7.38 19.03
CA MET A 1 -4.47 -8.46 19.28
C MET A 1 -3.50 -8.54 18.11
N LYS A 2 -2.20 -8.31 18.31
CA LYS A 2 -1.16 -8.72 17.35
C LYS A 2 -1.09 -10.26 17.34
N PRO A 3 -1.08 -10.95 16.18
CA PRO A 3 -0.88 -12.40 16.14
C PRO A 3 0.46 -12.78 16.78
N LYS A 4 0.46 -13.74 17.71
CA LYS A 4 1.65 -14.13 18.49
C LYS A 4 2.70 -14.96 17.72
N ASN A 5 2.54 -15.17 16.40
CA ASN A 5 3.42 -16.02 15.59
C ASN A 5 3.65 -15.44 14.18
N ILE A 6 3.99 -14.14 14.09
CA ILE A 6 4.39 -13.55 12.81
C ILE A 6 5.88 -13.84 12.58
N PRO A 7 6.26 -14.55 11.50
CA PRO A 7 7.66 -14.72 11.13
C PRO A 7 8.41 -13.39 11.10
N ALA A 8 9.66 -13.38 11.55
CA ALA A 8 10.52 -12.20 11.45
C ALA A 8 10.78 -11.85 9.97
N GLY A 9 10.93 -10.55 9.68
CA GLY A 9 11.35 -10.07 8.36
C GLY A 9 10.29 -10.09 7.26
N LEU A 10 9.00 -10.28 7.59
CA LEU A 10 7.95 -10.19 6.57
C LEU A 10 7.82 -8.77 6.01
N VAL A 11 8.03 -8.64 4.70
CA VAL A 11 7.79 -7.41 3.95
C VAL A 11 7.07 -7.73 2.66
N ALA A 12 5.83 -7.25 2.53
CA ALA A 12 5.07 -7.32 1.29
C ALA A 12 5.18 -5.98 0.57
N ASN A 13 5.66 -5.98 -0.68
CA ASN A 13 5.72 -4.73 -1.45
C ASN A 13 4.52 -4.65 -2.37
N ILE A 14 3.82 -3.52 -2.32
CA ILE A 14 2.55 -3.30 -3.03
C ILE A 14 2.70 -2.06 -3.90
N LYS A 15 2.33 -2.17 -5.17
CA LYS A 15 2.16 -1.04 -6.06
C LYS A 15 0.71 -0.56 -6.01
N LEU A 16 0.54 0.73 -5.80
CA LEU A 16 -0.74 1.42 -5.79
C LEU A 16 -0.87 2.29 -7.04
N ARG A 17 -2.09 2.40 -7.56
CA ARG A 17 -2.48 3.45 -8.50
C ARG A 17 -3.50 4.33 -7.83
N ILE A 18 -3.21 5.63 -7.78
CA ILE A 18 -3.98 6.61 -7.02
C ILE A 18 -4.49 7.67 -7.99
N LYS A 19 -5.70 8.17 -7.77
CA LYS A 19 -6.27 9.32 -8.49
C LYS A 19 -5.77 10.65 -7.90
N PRO A 20 -5.92 11.79 -8.59
CA PRO A 20 -5.49 13.09 -8.06
C PRO A 20 -6.12 13.44 -6.70
N ASN A 21 -7.33 12.96 -6.43
CA ASN A 21 -8.05 13.14 -5.17
C ASN A 21 -7.66 12.12 -4.07
N GLY A 22 -6.54 11.42 -4.22
CA GLY A 22 -6.05 10.46 -3.23
C GLY A 22 -6.75 9.10 -3.20
N ARG A 23 -7.81 8.88 -4.00
CA ARG A 23 -8.52 7.58 -4.04
C ARG A 23 -7.65 6.51 -4.68
N ILE A 24 -7.49 5.37 -3.99
CA ILE A 24 -6.79 4.19 -4.49
C ILE A 24 -7.71 3.45 -5.47
N ILE A 25 -7.25 3.23 -6.70
CA ILE A 25 -8.02 2.52 -7.74
C ILE A 25 -7.44 1.17 -8.12
N LYS A 26 -6.19 0.90 -7.74
CA LYS A 26 -5.56 -0.40 -7.94
C LYS A 26 -4.50 -0.65 -6.87
N SER A 27 -4.42 -1.89 -6.43
CA SER A 27 -3.36 -2.41 -5.57
C SER A 27 -2.87 -3.73 -6.15
N LYS A 28 -1.56 -3.92 -6.23
CA LYS A 28 -0.96 -5.16 -6.72
C LYS A 28 0.29 -5.50 -5.91
N LEU A 29 0.39 -6.75 -5.48
CA LEU A 29 1.63 -7.28 -4.91
C LEU A 29 2.72 -7.29 -5.99
N ILE A 30 3.83 -6.60 -5.73
CA ILE A 30 5.01 -6.57 -6.61
C ILE A 30 6.15 -7.45 -6.07
N LYS A 31 6.22 -7.66 -4.75
CA LYS A 31 7.11 -8.64 -4.12
C LYS A 31 6.40 -9.26 -2.93
N SER A 32 6.26 -10.58 -2.96
CA SER A 32 5.71 -11.37 -1.84
C SER A 32 6.66 -11.33 -0.65
N SER A 33 6.07 -11.37 0.55
CA SER A 33 6.80 -11.57 1.80
C SER A 33 7.28 -13.02 2.00
N GLY A 34 6.86 -13.94 1.13
CA GLY A 34 6.99 -15.39 1.35
C GLY A 34 5.88 -15.98 2.23
N ASN A 35 4.96 -15.16 2.76
CA ASN A 35 3.80 -15.61 3.53
C ASN A 35 2.49 -15.11 2.91
N ILE A 36 1.73 -16.02 2.30
CA ILE A 36 0.49 -15.68 1.58
C ILE A 36 -0.58 -15.05 2.48
N ARG A 37 -0.66 -15.45 3.76
CA ARG A 37 -1.63 -14.88 4.70
C ARG A 37 -1.27 -13.43 5.01
N PHE A 38 0.02 -13.15 5.18
CA PHE A 38 0.50 -11.79 5.39
C PHE A 38 0.31 -10.92 4.13
N ASP A 39 0.66 -11.42 2.94
CA ASP A 39 0.45 -10.70 1.67
C ASP A 39 -1.02 -10.34 1.46
N ASN A 40 -1.93 -11.28 1.73
CA ASN A 40 -3.37 -11.04 1.64
C ASN A 40 -3.83 -10.00 2.67
N SER A 41 -3.31 -10.05 3.90
CA SER A 41 -3.63 -9.05 4.92
C SER A 41 -3.17 -7.64 4.52
N ALA A 42 -2.00 -7.52 3.88
CA ALA A 42 -1.46 -6.26 3.39
C ALA A 42 -2.33 -5.67 2.27
N LEU A 43 -2.72 -6.50 1.29
CA LEU A 43 -3.65 -6.10 0.23
C LEU A 43 -5.02 -5.72 0.79
N GLN A 44 -5.52 -6.43 1.80
CA GLN A 44 -6.78 -6.11 2.45
C GLN A 44 -6.71 -4.78 3.21
N ALA A 45 -5.59 -4.49 3.89
CA ALA A 45 -5.38 -3.22 4.57
C ALA A 45 -5.44 -2.04 3.59
N VAL A 46 -4.75 -2.16 2.44
CA VAL A 46 -4.83 -1.15 1.37
C VAL A 46 -6.26 -0.93 0.88
N ARG A 47 -7.03 -2.01 0.70
CA ARG A 47 -8.44 -1.90 0.28
C ARG A 47 -9.32 -1.18 1.31
N ARG A 48 -9.00 -1.29 2.61
CA ARG A 48 -9.74 -0.61 3.69
C ARG A 48 -9.40 0.87 3.84
N VAL A 49 -8.20 1.30 3.42
CA VAL A 49 -7.80 2.71 3.48
C VAL A 49 -8.62 3.57 2.51
N GLU A 50 -9.00 3.01 1.35
CA GLU A 50 -9.78 3.63 0.26
C GLU A 50 -9.17 4.90 -0.37
N ALA A 51 -8.74 5.89 0.42
CA ALA A 51 -8.17 7.15 -0.03
C ALA A 51 -7.13 7.74 0.94
N PHE A 52 -6.23 8.56 0.42
CA PHE A 52 -5.29 9.37 1.19
C PHE A 52 -5.67 10.84 1.13
N HIS A 53 -5.95 11.46 2.29
CA HIS A 53 -6.48 12.82 2.34
C HIS A 53 -5.44 13.92 2.05
N PHE A 54 -4.14 13.62 2.13
CA PHE A 54 -3.10 14.63 1.90
C PHE A 54 -2.92 15.02 0.43
N PHE A 55 -3.55 14.28 -0.50
CA PHE A 55 -3.44 14.55 -1.94
C PHE A 55 -4.00 15.91 -2.35
N ASP A 56 -4.96 16.45 -1.59
CA ASP A 56 -5.55 17.78 -1.84
C ASP A 56 -4.52 18.92 -1.70
N SER A 57 -3.41 18.66 -1.00
CA SER A 57 -2.32 19.62 -0.79
C SER A 57 -1.16 19.45 -1.81
N ILE A 58 -1.25 18.49 -2.73
CA ILE A 58 -0.17 18.17 -3.68
C ILE A 58 -0.39 18.92 -4.99
N SER A 59 0.66 19.56 -5.52
CA SER A 59 0.57 20.18 -6.84
C SER A 59 0.32 19.13 -7.95
N PRO A 60 -0.47 19.44 -9.00
CA PRO A 60 -0.75 18.49 -10.08
C PRO A 60 0.51 17.92 -10.74
N ARG A 61 1.56 18.75 -10.88
CA ARG A 61 2.85 18.34 -11.45
C ARG A 61 3.56 17.31 -10.58
N LEU A 62 3.56 17.52 -9.26
CA LEU A 62 4.16 16.58 -8.31
C LEU A 62 3.36 15.28 -8.27
N TYR A 63 2.03 15.37 -8.32
CA TYR A 63 1.16 14.20 -8.38
C TYR A 63 1.46 13.31 -9.60
N GLU A 64 1.47 13.89 -10.80
CA GLU A 64 1.70 13.13 -12.04
C GLU A 64 3.08 12.47 -12.05
N LYS A 65 4.09 13.15 -11.51
CA LYS A 65 5.48 12.67 -11.48
C LYS A 65 5.71 11.57 -10.43
N GLU A 66 5.21 11.75 -9.21
CA GLU A 66 5.63 10.94 -8.06
C GLU A 66 4.50 10.11 -7.42
N PHE A 67 3.23 10.53 -7.50
CA PHE A 67 2.15 9.95 -6.67
C PHE A 67 1.10 9.13 -7.43
N LYS A 68 0.99 9.31 -8.75
CA LYS A 68 0.07 8.54 -9.59
C LYS A 68 0.27 7.02 -9.46
N ASN A 69 1.53 6.61 -9.33
CA ASN A 69 1.92 5.22 -9.09
C ASN A 69 2.97 5.16 -8.00
N ILE A 70 2.60 4.68 -6.81
CA ILE A 70 3.53 4.53 -5.69
C ILE A 70 3.78 3.06 -5.37
N ALA A 71 4.97 2.76 -4.86
CA ALA A 71 5.27 1.47 -4.25
C ALA A 71 5.40 1.68 -2.74
N ILE A 72 4.73 0.83 -1.96
CA ILE A 72 4.80 0.84 -0.50
C ILE A 72 5.30 -0.51 0.00
N SER A 73 6.01 -0.50 1.12
CA SER A 73 6.41 -1.70 1.85
C SER A 73 5.49 -1.85 3.06
N PHE A 74 4.85 -3.00 3.18
CA PHE A 74 4.01 -3.35 4.31
C PHE A 74 4.77 -4.32 5.22
N ASN A 75 5.02 -3.90 6.45
CA ASN A 75 5.67 -4.68 7.50
C ASN A 75 4.71 -4.83 8.72
N PRO A 76 4.82 -5.91 9.50
CA PRO A 76 3.97 -6.14 10.68
C PRO A 76 4.48 -5.43 11.96
N LEU A 77 5.68 -4.85 11.90
CA LEU A 77 6.41 -4.28 13.02
C LEU A 77 6.39 -2.76 12.98
#